data_AF-A0A7W1S6G2-F1
#
_entry.id   AF-A0A7W1S6G2-F1
#
_cell.length_a   1.000
_cell.length_b   1.000
_cell.length_c   1.000
_cell.angle_alpha   90.00
_cell.angle_beta   90.00
_cell.angle_gamma   90.00
#
_symmetry.space_group_name_H-M   'P 1'
#
loop_
_entity.id
_entity.type
_entity.pdbx_description
1 polymer ?
#
loop_
_entity_poly.entity_id
_entity_poly.type
_entity_poly.pdbx_seq_one_letter_code
_entity_poly.pdbx_strand_id
1 'polypeptide(L)'
;MPIDERLRRYPLQGDPHLETLLFQYGRYLLIASSRPGTQPANLQGIWNESIRPPWSSNWTININTQMNYWLAETTNLSECHEPLFDLIKGLSITGRKTAEINYGAPGWVAHHNADLWRQSAPVGDFGGGNPVWANWEMGGAWLCQHLWEHFAFTGDTSFLRDYACPIMKGGGRILLRLAD
;
A
#
# COMPACT_ATOMS: atom_id res chain seq x y z
N MET A 1 29.25 -14.75 -14.85
CA MET A 1 29.68 -13.75 -13.83
C MET A 1 28.62 -13.70 -12.74
N PRO A 2 28.99 -13.75 -11.46
CA PRO A 2 28.08 -13.54 -10.32
C PRO A 2 27.29 -12.23 -10.41
N ILE A 3 26.10 -12.17 -9.79
CA ILE A 3 25.20 -11.00 -9.86
C ILE A 3 25.82 -9.76 -9.22
N ASP A 4 26.52 -9.90 -8.10
CA ASP A 4 27.19 -8.80 -7.41
C ASP A 4 28.28 -8.15 -8.27
N GLU A 5 29.04 -8.96 -9.01
CA GLU A 5 30.04 -8.45 -9.97
C GLU A 5 29.38 -7.74 -11.16
N ARG A 6 28.26 -8.27 -11.68
CA ARG A 6 27.49 -7.62 -12.76
C ARG A 6 26.98 -6.25 -12.33
N LEU A 7 26.43 -6.14 -11.12
CA LEU A 7 25.94 -4.88 -10.55
C LEU A 7 27.05 -3.83 -10.43
N ARG A 8 28.25 -4.21 -9.96
CA ARG A 8 29.39 -3.28 -9.85
C ARG A 8 29.84 -2.74 -11.20
N ARG A 9 29.68 -3.51 -12.28
CA ARG A 9 30.12 -3.12 -13.63
C ARG A 9 29.03 -2.41 -14.44
N TYR A 10 27.76 -2.56 -14.07
CA TYR A 10 26.61 -1.98 -14.80
C TYR A 10 26.78 -0.49 -15.15
N PRO A 11 27.22 0.42 -14.26
CA PRO A 11 27.32 1.84 -14.58
C PRO A 11 28.30 2.19 -15.70
N LEU A 12 29.27 1.31 -15.99
CA LEU A 12 30.32 1.56 -16.96
C LEU A 12 29.93 1.12 -18.38
N GLN A 13 29.10 0.08 -18.51
CA GLN A 13 28.90 -0.61 -19.78
C GLN A 13 27.45 -1.06 -20.04
N GLY A 14 26.54 -0.91 -19.07
CA GLY A 14 25.19 -1.46 -19.13
C GLY A 14 25.16 -2.99 -19.09
N ASP A 15 23.97 -3.56 -18.88
CA ASP A 15 23.73 -5.00 -18.94
C ASP A 15 22.22 -5.25 -19.15
N PRO A 16 21.74 -5.34 -20.41
CA PRO A 16 20.31 -5.54 -20.70
C PRO A 16 19.72 -6.81 -20.08
N HIS A 17 20.55 -7.84 -19.86
CA HIS A 17 20.11 -9.05 -19.16
C HIS A 17 19.93 -8.78 -17.64
N LEU A 18 20.71 -7.89 -17.04
CA LEU A 18 20.55 -7.50 -15.64
C LEU A 18 19.30 -6.64 -15.45
N GLU A 19 18.99 -5.75 -16.39
CA GLU A 19 17.75 -4.96 -16.42
C GLU A 19 16.53 -5.89 -16.49
N THR A 20 16.55 -6.86 -17.41
CA THR A 20 15.49 -7.87 -17.54
C THR A 20 15.37 -8.71 -16.26
N LEU A 21 16.50 -9.11 -15.67
CA LEU A 21 16.52 -9.85 -14.41
C LEU A 21 15.89 -9.04 -13.27
N LEU A 22 16.23 -7.75 -13.15
CA LEU A 22 15.66 -6.87 -12.12
C LEU A 22 14.15 -6.70 -12.29
N PHE A 23 13.67 -6.54 -13.53
CA PHE A 23 12.25 -6.48 -13.84
C PHE A 23 11.52 -7.76 -13.38
N GLN A 24 12.04 -8.94 -13.76
CA GLN A 24 11.46 -10.22 -13.37
C GLN A 24 11.58 -10.48 -11.86
N TYR A 25 12.63 -9.95 -11.22
CA TYR A 25 12.80 -10.06 -9.78
C TYR A 25 11.72 -9.31 -9.01
N GLY A 26 11.26 -8.15 -9.50
CA GLY A 26 10.09 -7.47 -8.94
C GLY A 26 8.82 -8.33 -8.97
N ARG A 27 8.54 -8.97 -10.11
CA ARG A 27 7.42 -9.92 -10.26
C ARG A 27 7.54 -11.09 -9.30
N TYR A 28 8.72 -11.70 -9.23
CA TYR A 28 9.03 -12.79 -8.31
C TYR A 28 8.79 -12.40 -6.85
N LEU A 29 9.27 -11.23 -6.43
CA LEU A 29 9.12 -10.77 -5.04
C LEU A 29 7.65 -10.53 -4.69
N LEU A 30 6.85 -9.97 -5.60
CA LEU A 30 5.42 -9.79 -5.34
C LEU A 30 4.71 -11.16 -5.22
N ILE A 31 4.97 -12.09 -6.13
CA ILE A 31 4.43 -13.47 -6.07
C ILE A 31 4.80 -14.13 -4.73
N ALA A 32 6.02 -13.92 -4.25
CA ALA A 32 6.52 -14.55 -3.03
C ALA A 32 6.03 -13.89 -1.73
N SER A 33 5.53 -12.64 -1.79
CA SER A 33 5.17 -11.85 -0.59
C SER A 33 3.70 -11.43 -0.51
N SER A 34 2.91 -11.62 -1.57
CA SER A 34 1.51 -11.18 -1.61
C SER A 34 0.65 -12.15 -2.42
N ARG A 35 0.26 -13.28 -1.81
CA ARG A 35 -0.64 -14.25 -2.45
C ARG A 35 -2.05 -14.12 -1.86
N PRO A 36 -3.10 -14.48 -2.61
CA PRO A 36 -4.46 -14.53 -2.07
C PRO A 36 -4.51 -15.21 -0.70
N GLY A 37 -5.15 -14.55 0.28
CA GLY A 37 -5.27 -15.03 1.66
C GLY A 37 -4.07 -14.74 2.58
N THR A 38 -2.99 -14.10 2.10
CA THR A 38 -1.88 -13.63 2.95
C THR A 38 -2.08 -12.17 3.39
N GLN A 39 -1.14 -11.64 4.17
CA GLN A 39 -1.02 -10.19 4.34
C GLN A 39 -0.37 -9.57 3.08
N PRO A 40 -0.62 -8.27 2.80
CA PRO A 40 0.08 -7.59 1.73
C PRO A 40 1.56 -7.38 2.05
N ALA A 41 2.40 -7.37 1.02
CA ALA A 41 3.82 -6.99 1.12
C ALA A 41 4.02 -5.68 1.90
N ASN A 42 4.77 -5.72 2.99
CA ASN A 42 5.15 -4.55 3.80
C ASN A 42 6.43 -3.89 3.25
N LEU A 43 7.06 -2.99 4.01
CA LEU A 43 8.32 -2.31 3.61
C LEU A 43 9.47 -3.27 3.21
N GLN A 44 9.43 -4.53 3.66
CA GLN A 44 10.43 -5.56 3.35
C GLN A 44 9.79 -6.80 2.71
N GLY A 45 8.58 -6.66 2.14
CA GLY A 45 7.78 -7.79 1.65
C GLY A 45 7.29 -8.66 2.80
N ILE A 46 8.05 -9.71 3.11
CA ILE A 46 7.87 -10.61 4.26
C ILE A 46 9.20 -10.96 4.95
N TRP A 47 10.32 -10.38 4.52
CA TRP A 47 11.67 -10.79 4.92
C TRP A 47 12.29 -9.79 5.90
N ASN A 48 12.33 -10.16 7.17
CA ASN A 48 12.95 -9.35 8.21
C ASN A 48 13.58 -10.23 9.29
N GLU A 49 14.82 -9.92 9.67
CA GLU A 49 15.55 -10.60 10.75
C GLU A 49 15.59 -9.81 12.07
N SER A 50 15.19 -8.53 12.04
CA SER A 50 15.30 -7.62 13.18
C SER A 50 14.05 -7.62 14.05
N ILE A 51 14.20 -7.60 15.38
CA ILE A 51 13.07 -7.44 16.32
C ILE A 51 12.44 -6.05 16.21
N ARG A 52 13.27 -5.02 16.01
CA ARG A 52 12.85 -3.62 15.79
C ARG A 52 13.31 -3.18 14.40
N PRO A 53 12.63 -3.62 13.33
CA PRO A 53 13.05 -3.28 11.98
C PRO A 53 12.94 -1.78 11.70
N PRO A 54 13.73 -1.25 10.76
CA PRO A 54 13.60 0.14 10.29
C PRO A 54 12.15 0.47 9.92
N TRP A 55 11.66 1.58 10.45
CA TRP A 55 10.26 2.04 10.28
C TRP A 55 9.21 0.95 10.59
N SER A 56 9.52 0.06 11.52
CA SER A 56 8.65 -1.04 11.96
C SER A 56 8.31 -2.08 10.90
N SER A 57 8.93 -2.06 9.72
CA SER A 57 8.58 -2.94 8.58
C SER A 57 7.08 -2.99 8.33
N ASN A 58 6.39 -1.86 8.54
CA ASN A 58 4.93 -1.81 8.50
C ASN A 58 4.45 -1.40 7.09
N TRP A 59 3.20 -0.94 6.98
CA TRP A 59 2.70 -0.34 5.75
C TRP A 59 2.78 1.18 5.83
N THR A 60 3.84 1.76 5.27
CA THR A 60 3.92 3.19 5.00
C THR A 60 3.10 3.49 3.73
N ILE A 61 1.97 4.16 3.89
CA ILE A 61 0.92 4.35 2.89
C ILE A 61 0.85 5.80 2.37
N ASN A 62 1.96 6.53 2.41
CA ASN A 62 2.14 7.80 1.70
C ASN A 62 3.06 7.69 0.47
N ILE A 63 3.48 6.47 0.11
CA ILE A 63 4.14 6.11 -1.16
C ILE A 63 4.52 4.62 -1.21
N ASN A 64 5.15 4.09 -0.15
CA ASN A 64 5.86 2.81 -0.22
C ASN A 64 4.92 1.63 -0.49
N THR A 65 3.82 1.56 0.25
CA THR A 65 2.85 0.47 0.10
C THR A 65 2.16 0.57 -1.25
N GLN A 66 1.87 1.76 -1.76
CA GLN A 66 1.33 1.93 -3.11
C GLN A 66 2.32 1.42 -4.16
N MET A 67 3.59 1.81 -4.03
CA MET A 67 4.67 1.42 -4.92
C MET A 67 4.87 -0.09 -4.99
N ASN A 68 4.73 -0.81 -3.87
CA ASN A 68 4.80 -2.27 -3.83
C ASN A 68 3.83 -2.94 -4.83
N TYR A 69 2.71 -2.29 -5.19
CA TYR A 69 1.65 -2.86 -6.01
C TYR A 69 1.51 -2.25 -7.40
N TRP A 70 2.32 -1.25 -7.79
CA TRP A 70 2.25 -0.67 -9.13
C TRP A 70 2.45 -1.70 -10.26
N LEU A 71 3.21 -2.77 -9.97
CA LEU A 71 3.44 -3.85 -10.92
C LEU A 71 2.31 -4.89 -10.99
N ALA A 72 1.38 -4.92 -10.01
CA ALA A 72 0.44 -6.05 -9.88
C ALA A 72 -0.40 -6.25 -11.14
N GLU A 73 -1.09 -5.20 -11.58
CA GLU A 73 -1.92 -5.28 -12.78
C GLU A 73 -1.10 -5.26 -14.07
N THR A 74 -0.14 -4.33 -14.17
CA THR A 74 0.65 -4.09 -15.39
C THR A 74 1.56 -5.26 -15.78
N THR A 75 1.91 -6.14 -14.83
CA THR A 75 2.78 -7.30 -15.07
C THR A 75 2.07 -8.65 -14.97
N ASN A 76 0.73 -8.62 -15.09
CA ASN A 76 -0.15 -9.79 -15.12
C ASN A 76 -0.05 -10.65 -13.85
N LEU A 77 -0.21 -10.01 -12.70
CA LEU A 77 -0.22 -10.60 -11.35
C LEU A 77 -1.41 -10.04 -10.53
N SER A 78 -2.57 -9.90 -11.16
CA SER A 78 -3.76 -9.27 -10.59
C SER A 78 -4.20 -9.92 -9.28
N GLU A 79 -4.08 -11.25 -9.18
CA GLU A 79 -4.39 -12.02 -7.97
C GLU A 79 -3.47 -11.66 -6.78
N CYS A 80 -2.25 -11.18 -7.05
CA CYS A 80 -1.33 -10.76 -6.00
C CYS A 80 -1.75 -9.42 -5.38
N HIS A 81 -2.72 -8.70 -5.96
CA HIS A 81 -3.23 -7.43 -5.47
C HIS A 81 -4.28 -7.61 -4.35
N GLU A 82 -4.92 -8.78 -4.28
CA GLU A 82 -6.00 -9.09 -3.33
C GLU A 82 -5.64 -8.81 -1.86
N PRO A 83 -4.44 -9.17 -1.34
CA PRO A 83 -4.07 -8.85 0.03
C PRO A 83 -4.08 -7.35 0.36
N LEU A 84 -3.77 -6.49 -0.62
CA LEU A 84 -3.88 -5.05 -0.44
C LEU A 84 -5.34 -4.63 -0.29
N PHE A 85 -6.24 -5.20 -1.08
CA PHE A 85 -7.68 -4.91 -0.98
C PHE A 85 -8.24 -5.27 0.39
N ASP A 86 -7.76 -6.35 1.00
CA ASP A 86 -8.11 -6.75 2.37
C ASP A 86 -7.58 -5.76 3.42
N LEU A 87 -6.35 -5.27 3.26
CA LEU A 87 -5.82 -4.19 4.10
C LEU A 87 -6.67 -2.92 3.98
N ILE A 88 -7.02 -2.51 2.76
CA ILE A 88 -7.86 -1.33 2.51
C ILE A 88 -9.24 -1.51 3.13
N LYS A 89 -9.84 -2.70 3.00
CA LYS A 89 -11.13 -3.00 3.63
C LYS A 89 -11.04 -2.94 5.15
N GLY A 90 -9.99 -3.51 5.75
CA GLY A 90 -9.76 -3.44 7.19
C GLY A 90 -9.60 -1.99 7.68
N LEU A 91 -8.79 -1.19 6.98
CA LEU A 91 -8.61 0.24 7.25
C LEU A 91 -9.92 1.02 7.07
N SER A 92 -10.77 0.64 6.13
CA SER A 92 -12.09 1.28 5.96
C SER A 92 -13.03 1.06 7.14
N ILE A 93 -12.79 0.01 7.94
CA ILE A 93 -13.58 -0.28 9.13
C ILE A 93 -13.03 0.48 10.32
N THR A 94 -11.73 0.37 10.60
CA THR A 94 -11.06 1.06 11.74
C THR A 94 -11.01 2.57 11.52
N GLY A 95 -10.75 3.00 10.29
CA GLY A 95 -10.68 4.39 9.88
C GLY A 95 -12.00 5.16 9.99
N ARG A 96 -13.16 4.49 10.04
CA ARG A 96 -14.43 5.15 10.38
C ARG A 96 -14.38 5.71 11.79
N LYS A 97 -13.79 4.96 12.73
CA LYS A 97 -13.70 5.39 14.13
C LYS A 97 -12.70 6.54 14.28
N THR A 98 -11.60 6.50 13.53
CA THR A 98 -10.67 7.64 13.44
C THR A 98 -11.34 8.88 12.85
N ALA A 99 -12.10 8.75 11.75
CA ALA A 99 -12.82 9.87 11.15
C ALA A 99 -13.82 10.52 12.13
N GLU A 100 -14.57 9.70 12.85
CA GLU A 100 -15.53 10.14 13.85
C GLU A 100 -14.85 10.84 15.04
N ILE A 101 -13.84 10.20 15.67
CA ILE A 101 -13.22 10.71 16.90
C ILE A 101 -12.33 11.93 16.61
N ASN A 102 -11.47 11.85 15.60
CA ASN A 102 -10.44 12.85 15.37
C ASN A 102 -10.96 14.06 14.60
N TYR A 103 -11.95 13.86 13.74
CA TYR A 103 -12.42 14.90 12.80
C TYR A 103 -13.92 15.19 12.90
N GLY A 104 -14.69 14.46 13.71
CA GLY A 104 -16.15 14.60 13.75
C GLY A 104 -16.80 14.36 12.38
N ALA A 105 -16.19 13.52 11.55
CA ALA A 105 -16.46 13.44 10.13
C ALA A 105 -17.05 12.08 9.71
N PRO A 106 -17.94 12.06 8.70
CA PRO A 106 -18.38 10.81 8.11
C PRO A 106 -17.33 10.23 7.15
N GLY A 107 -17.51 8.96 6.75
CA GLY A 107 -16.53 8.28 5.89
C GLY A 107 -15.46 7.59 6.72
N TRP A 108 -14.28 7.36 6.14
CA TRP A 108 -13.15 6.75 6.84
C TRP A 108 -11.84 7.36 6.40
N VAL A 109 -10.86 7.38 7.30
CA VAL A 109 -9.54 7.98 7.07
C VAL A 109 -8.44 7.01 7.50
N ALA A 110 -7.31 7.06 6.81
CA ALA A 110 -6.08 6.42 7.26
C ALA A 110 -4.90 7.36 6.97
N HIS A 111 -4.00 7.48 7.93
CA HIS A 111 -2.86 8.40 7.85
C HIS A 111 -1.66 7.73 7.16
N HIS A 112 -0.46 8.33 7.21
CA HIS A 112 0.68 7.82 6.45
C HIS A 112 1.20 6.43 6.84
N ASN A 113 0.84 5.88 8.01
CA ASN A 113 1.29 4.55 8.47
C ASN A 113 0.12 3.68 8.91
N ALA A 114 0.21 2.39 8.58
CA ALA A 114 -0.67 1.31 9.03
C ALA A 114 0.16 0.09 9.45
N ASP A 115 -0.47 -0.83 10.19
CA ASP A 115 0.17 -2.05 10.70
C ASP A 115 -0.80 -3.24 10.68
N LEU A 116 -0.36 -4.38 11.24
CA LEU A 116 -1.14 -5.63 11.28
C LEU A 116 -2.53 -5.43 11.86
N TRP A 117 -2.66 -4.52 12.83
CA TRP A 117 -3.89 -4.22 13.55
C TRP A 117 -4.81 -3.24 12.83
N ARG A 118 -4.46 -2.85 11.60
CA ARG A 118 -5.21 -1.89 10.79
C ARG A 118 -5.27 -0.52 11.47
N GLN A 119 -4.15 -0.09 12.07
CA GLN A 119 -4.04 1.26 12.60
C GLN A 119 -4.32 2.31 11.51
N SER A 120 -5.26 3.21 11.81
CA SER A 120 -5.71 4.27 10.91
C SER A 120 -5.46 5.69 11.45
N ALA A 121 -5.20 5.84 12.75
CA ALA A 121 -4.89 7.11 13.41
C ALA A 121 -3.47 7.61 13.07
N PRO A 122 -3.19 8.92 13.17
CA PRO A 122 -1.84 9.44 12.92
C PRO A 122 -0.86 8.85 13.95
N VAL A 123 0.34 8.54 13.49
CA VAL A 123 1.46 8.15 14.37
C VAL A 123 2.15 9.40 14.92
N GLY A 124 3.32 9.24 15.55
CA GLY A 124 4.09 10.36 16.10
C GLY A 124 3.87 10.59 17.59
N ASP A 125 3.54 9.53 18.34
CA ASP A 125 3.54 9.49 19.81
C ASP A 125 2.92 10.73 20.45
N PHE A 126 1.71 11.08 19.99
CA PHE A 126 0.91 12.21 20.49
C PHE A 126 1.68 13.55 20.62
N GLY A 127 2.62 13.81 19.69
CA GLY A 127 3.42 15.04 19.65
C GLY A 127 4.94 14.81 19.65
N GLY A 128 5.41 13.57 19.87
CA GLY A 128 6.81 13.22 19.71
C GLY A 128 7.28 13.18 18.25
N GLY A 129 6.37 13.01 17.30
CA GLY A 129 6.63 13.00 15.87
C GLY A 129 6.57 14.40 15.23
N ASN A 130 7.25 14.58 14.09
CA ASN A 130 7.18 15.82 13.35
C ASN A 130 5.90 15.85 12.47
N PRO A 131 5.09 16.92 12.55
CA PRO A 131 3.85 17.03 11.79
C PRO A 131 4.04 16.94 10.27
N VAL A 132 5.23 17.26 9.74
CA VAL A 132 5.52 17.19 8.28
C VAL A 132 5.31 15.80 7.69
N TRP A 133 5.41 14.75 8.51
CA TRP A 133 5.11 13.37 8.12
C TRP A 133 3.97 12.77 8.94
N ALA A 134 3.87 13.09 10.24
CA ALA A 134 2.92 12.47 11.14
C ALA A 134 1.46 12.76 10.77
N ASN A 135 1.16 14.02 10.45
CA ASN A 135 -0.18 14.51 10.18
C ASN A 135 -0.44 14.57 8.68
N TRP A 136 -0.66 13.40 8.08
CA TRP A 136 -1.00 13.28 6.67
C TRP A 136 -2.10 12.24 6.50
N GLU A 137 -3.31 12.71 6.21
CA GLU A 137 -4.60 12.00 6.29
C GLU A 137 -5.09 11.44 4.95
N MET A 138 -4.23 11.47 3.92
CA MET A 138 -4.59 11.10 2.55
C MET A 138 -4.26 9.64 2.20
N GLY A 139 -3.79 8.83 3.16
CA GLY A 139 -3.36 7.46 2.91
C GLY A 139 -4.50 6.57 2.45
N GLY A 140 -5.64 6.64 3.13
CA GLY A 140 -6.84 5.90 2.74
C GLY A 140 -7.37 6.28 1.35
N ALA A 141 -7.34 7.57 1.03
CA ALA A 141 -7.77 8.09 -0.27
C ALA A 141 -6.85 7.65 -1.42
N TRP A 142 -5.53 7.68 -1.23
CA TRP A 142 -4.60 7.19 -2.25
C TRP A 142 -4.75 5.67 -2.44
N LEU A 143 -4.85 4.90 -1.35
CA LEU A 143 -5.08 3.47 -1.43
C LEU A 143 -6.36 3.10 -2.20
N CYS A 144 -7.42 3.91 -2.15
CA CYS A 144 -8.63 3.69 -2.95
C CYS A 144 -8.37 3.67 -4.46
N GLN A 145 -7.30 4.31 -4.95
CA GLN A 145 -6.94 4.23 -6.37
C GLN A 145 -6.61 2.79 -6.78
N HIS A 146 -6.02 1.97 -5.91
CA HIS A 146 -5.73 0.56 -6.22
C HIS A 146 -7.01 -0.26 -6.45
N LEU A 147 -8.09 0.05 -5.74
CA LEU A 147 -9.39 -0.58 -5.98
C LEU A 147 -9.97 -0.18 -7.35
N TRP A 148 -9.81 1.09 -7.72
CA TRP A 148 -10.24 1.56 -9.05
C TRP A 148 -9.40 0.95 -10.17
N GLU A 149 -8.08 0.92 -10.02
CA GLU A 149 -7.15 0.34 -11.00
C GLU A 149 -7.48 -1.12 -11.27
N HIS A 150 -7.72 -1.92 -10.23
CA HIS A 150 -8.11 -3.31 -10.42
C HIS A 150 -9.34 -3.46 -11.33
N PHE A 151 -10.38 -2.65 -11.10
CA PHE A 151 -11.53 -2.62 -12.01
C PHE A 151 -11.14 -2.15 -13.42
N ALA A 152 -10.32 -1.10 -13.55
CA ALA A 152 -9.94 -0.56 -14.85
C ALA A 152 -9.15 -1.57 -15.70
N PHE A 153 -8.32 -2.40 -15.08
CA PHE A 153 -7.55 -3.45 -15.75
C PHE A 153 -8.38 -4.70 -16.07
N THR A 154 -9.29 -5.11 -15.18
CA THR A 154 -10.03 -6.38 -15.31
C THR A 154 -11.40 -6.23 -15.97
N GLY A 155 -12.02 -5.06 -15.87
CA GLY A 155 -13.42 -4.83 -16.23
C GLY A 155 -14.44 -5.51 -15.31
N ASP A 156 -14.03 -6.02 -14.14
CA ASP A 156 -14.94 -6.72 -13.22
C ASP A 156 -15.92 -5.75 -12.55
N THR A 157 -17.09 -5.60 -13.18
CA THR A 157 -18.18 -4.76 -12.68
C THR A 157 -18.79 -5.27 -11.37
N SER A 158 -18.67 -6.55 -11.04
CA SER A 158 -19.17 -7.10 -9.78
C SER A 158 -18.23 -6.74 -8.64
N PHE A 159 -16.91 -6.89 -8.82
CA PHE A 159 -15.92 -6.37 -7.89
C PHE A 159 -16.11 -4.87 -7.65
N LEU A 160 -16.28 -4.09 -8.73
CA LEU A 160 -16.48 -2.65 -8.61
C LEU A 160 -17.73 -2.31 -7.79
N ARG A 161 -18.88 -2.91 -8.12
CA ARG A 161 -20.17 -2.59 -7.51
C ARG A 161 -20.25 -3.07 -6.05
N ASP A 162 -19.85 -4.31 -5.80
CA ASP A 162 -20.15 -5.01 -4.55
C ASP A 162 -19.03 -4.83 -3.52
N TYR A 163 -17.78 -4.65 -3.97
CA TYR A 163 -16.62 -4.52 -3.09
C TYR A 163 -16.00 -3.13 -3.08
N ALA A 164 -15.52 -2.64 -4.23
CA ALA A 164 -14.71 -1.41 -4.31
C ALA A 164 -15.52 -0.13 -4.09
N CYS A 165 -16.65 0.04 -4.78
CA CYS A 165 -17.48 1.26 -4.71
C CYS A 165 -17.88 1.64 -3.28
N PRO A 166 -18.40 0.73 -2.44
CA PRO A 166 -18.74 1.06 -1.06
C PRO A 166 -17.56 1.59 -0.25
N ILE A 167 -16.37 1.04 -0.45
CA ILE A 167 -15.13 1.46 0.24
C ILE A 167 -14.68 2.84 -0.26
N MET A 168 -14.60 3.01 -1.58
CA MET A 168 -14.18 4.25 -2.22
C MET A 168 -15.11 5.42 -1.90
N LYS A 169 -16.44 5.20 -1.89
CA LYS A 169 -17.41 6.22 -1.46
C LYS A 169 -17.15 6.70 -0.04
N GLY A 170 -16.79 5.78 0.88
CA GLY A 170 -16.41 6.14 2.24
C GLY A 170 -15.13 6.97 2.31
N GLY A 171 -14.12 6.62 1.50
CA GLY A 171 -12.84 7.33 1.42
C GLY A 171 -12.96 8.70 0.75
N GLY A 172 -13.88 8.85 -0.20
CA GLY A 172 -14.20 10.16 -0.81
C GLY A 172 -15.00 11.06 0.13
N ARG A 173 -15.89 10.49 0.95
CA ARG A 173 -16.78 11.26 1.83
C ARG A 173 -16.03 12.03 2.92
N ILE A 174 -14.94 11.49 3.44
CA ILE A 174 -14.10 12.22 4.42
C ILE A 174 -13.44 13.45 3.78
N LEU A 175 -13.04 13.37 2.50
CA LEU A 175 -12.35 14.46 1.82
C LEU A 175 -13.22 15.70 1.67
N LEU A 176 -14.54 15.51 1.51
CA LEU A 176 -15.49 16.62 1.50
C LEU A 176 -15.49 17.39 2.82
N ARG A 177 -15.21 16.72 3.93
CA ARG A 177 -15.12 17.35 5.26
C ARG A 177 -13.75 17.95 5.55
N LEU A 178 -12.68 17.35 5.04
CA LEU A 178 -11.32 17.87 5.23
C LEU A 178 -11.04 19.12 4.39
N ALA A 179 -11.86 19.38 3.37
CA ALA A 179 -11.76 20.56 2.51
C ALA A 179 -12.53 21.79 3.03
N ASP A 180 -13.35 21.63 4.08
CA ASP A 180 -14.12 22.69 4.75
C ASP A 180 -13.32 23.33 5.91
#